data_AF-A0A2D6IQ60-F1
#
_entry.id   AF-A0A2D6IQ60-F1
#
_cell.length_a   1.000
_cell.length_b   1.000
_cell.length_c   1.000
_cell.angle_alpha   90.00
_cell.angle_beta   90.00
_cell.angle_gamma   90.00
#
_symmetry.space_group_name_H-M   'P 1'
#
loop_
_entity.id
_entity.type
_entity.pdbx_description
1 polymer ?
#
loop_
_entity_poly.entity_id
_entity_poly.type
_entity_poly.pdbx_seq_one_letter_code
_entity_poly.pdbx_strand_id
1 'polypeptide(L)'
;MLAITPANAEYQSYGISEQIDYLLIPKTHIWRDNPRMWTIKQYLDSGSKFSLVYALQEADCDNNKLRYRSQTWVVRNNSEEDQILTDTSVKRWRNLKSESFEEILHMFLCTYVQEKENE
;
A
#
# COMPACT_ATOMS: atom_id res chain seq x y z
N MET A 1 5.95 26.20 13.12
CA MET A 1 6.23 24.83 12.61
C MET A 1 5.04 23.96 12.97
N LEU A 2 4.34 23.40 11.98
CA LEU A 2 3.32 22.38 12.23
C LEU A 2 4.06 21.13 12.71
N ALA A 3 3.86 20.76 13.97
CA ALA A 3 4.33 19.49 14.50
C ALA A 3 3.55 18.38 13.79
N ILE A 4 4.22 17.71 12.85
CA ILE A 4 3.70 16.49 12.25
C ILE A 4 3.80 15.42 13.34
N THR A 5 2.70 15.19 14.06
CA THR A 5 2.58 13.99 14.88
C THR A 5 2.72 12.79 13.94
N PRO A 6 3.67 11.86 14.17
CA PRO A 6 3.76 10.67 13.36
C PRO A 6 2.42 9.93 13.48
N ALA A 7 1.72 9.77 12.35
CA ALA A 7 0.64 8.83 12.27
C ALA A 7 1.26 7.46 12.56
N ASN A 8 1.08 6.97 13.79
CA ASN A 8 1.58 5.67 14.24
C ASN A 8 0.95 4.61 13.35
N ALA A 9 1.65 4.21 12.29
CA ALA A 9 1.22 3.17 11.38
C ALA A 9 1.92 1.87 11.79
N GLU A 10 1.13 0.80 11.88
CA GLU A 10 1.66 -0.53 12.11
C GLU A 10 1.94 -1.18 10.75
N TYR A 11 3.10 -1.83 10.65
CA TYR A 11 3.59 -2.47 9.43
C TYR A 11 3.46 -3.97 9.59
N GLN A 12 2.75 -4.62 8.67
CA GLN A 12 2.76 -6.07 8.54
C GLN A 12 3.48 -6.45 7.25
N SER A 13 4.54 -7.24 7.37
CA SER A 13 5.37 -7.69 6.26
C SER A 13 4.87 -9.02 5.67
N TYR A 14 4.86 -9.12 4.36
CA TYR A 14 4.50 -10.30 3.58
C TYR A 14 5.47 -10.43 2.40
N GLY A 15 6.00 -11.62 2.09
CA GLY A 15 6.82 -11.81 0.87
C GLY A 15 7.98 -12.80 0.96
N ILE A 16 8.70 -12.94 -0.15
CA ILE A 16 9.88 -13.80 -0.38
C ILE A 16 11.15 -12.96 -0.14
N SER A 17 12.29 -13.55 0.26
CA SER A 17 13.51 -12.81 0.67
C SER A 17 14.06 -11.78 -0.33
N GLU A 18 13.68 -11.84 -1.60
CA GLU A 18 14.17 -10.93 -2.66
C GLU A 18 13.27 -9.68 -2.87
N GLN A 19 12.02 -9.72 -2.38
CA GLN A 19 11.05 -8.60 -2.43
C GLN A 19 10.12 -8.65 -1.22
N ILE A 20 10.02 -7.55 -0.48
CA ILE A 20 9.18 -7.47 0.71
C ILE A 20 8.01 -6.52 0.45
N ASP A 21 6.79 -7.04 0.56
CA ASP A 21 5.56 -6.26 0.53
C ASP A 21 5.12 -5.95 1.98
N TYR A 22 4.61 -4.75 2.22
CA TYR A 22 4.13 -4.29 3.53
C TYR A 22 2.73 -3.69 3.42
N LEU A 23 1.88 -3.98 4.40
CA LEU A 23 0.67 -3.23 4.68
C LEU A 23 1.01 -2.07 5.61
N LEU A 24 0.64 -0.85 5.21
CA LEU A 24 0.66 0.31 6.09
C LEU A 24 -0.78 0.52 6.56
N ILE A 25 -1.06 0.18 7.82
CA ILE A 25 -2.40 0.36 8.40
C ILE A 25 -2.45 1.75 9.04
N PRO A 26 -3.01 2.79 8.38
CA PRO A 26 -3.23 4.06 9.06
C PRO A 26 -4.29 3.88 10.14
N LYS A 27 -4.00 4.30 11.38
CA LYS A 27 -4.97 4.33 12.49
C LYS A 27 -6.23 5.14 12.17
N THR A 28 -6.14 6.07 11.22
CA THR A 28 -7.27 6.84 10.72
C THR A 28 -7.93 6.12 9.54
N HIS A 29 -8.76 5.12 9.84
CA HIS A 29 -9.61 4.49 8.82
C HIS A 29 -10.70 5.50 8.41
N ILE A 30 -10.58 6.07 7.20
CA ILE A 30 -11.60 7.00 6.68
C ILE A 30 -12.63 6.16 5.93
N TRP A 31 -13.80 5.95 6.55
CA TRP A 31 -14.97 5.37 5.90
C TRP A 31 -15.29 6.14 4.61
N ARG A 32 -15.23 5.43 3.49
CA ARG A 32 -15.54 5.87 2.12
C ARG A 32 -16.38 4.76 1.50
N ASP A 33 -17.00 5.03 0.35
CA ASP A 33 -17.80 4.02 -0.40
C ASP A 33 -17.04 2.71 -0.67
N ASN A 34 -15.70 2.77 -0.74
CA ASN A 34 -14.81 1.59 -0.81
C ASN A 34 -13.64 1.75 0.17
N PRO A 35 -13.23 0.69 0.90
CA PRO A 35 -12.14 0.74 1.87
C PRO A 35 -10.78 0.93 1.18
N ARG A 36 -9.87 1.62 1.85
CA ARG A 36 -8.57 2.04 1.29
C ARG A 36 -7.43 1.83 2.27
N MET A 37 -6.26 1.51 1.73
CA MET A 37 -5.05 1.31 2.52
C MET A 37 -3.80 1.67 1.73
N TRP A 38 -2.80 2.21 2.41
CA TRP A 38 -1.47 2.37 1.84
C TRP A 38 -0.72 1.04 1.90
N THR A 39 -0.08 0.69 0.80
CA THR A 39 0.80 -0.49 0.70
C THR A 39 2.17 -0.03 0.26
N ILE A 40 3.20 -0.71 0.74
CA ILE A 40 4.59 -0.42 0.42
C ILE A 40 5.22 -1.69 -0.13
N LYS A 41 5.90 -1.59 -1.26
CA LYS A 41 6.69 -2.68 -1.83
C LYS A 41 8.15 -2.28 -1.88
N GLN A 42 8.98 -2.94 -1.09
CA GLN A 42 10.42 -2.77 -1.08
C GLN A 42 11.08 -3.81 -1.96
N TYR A 43 11.94 -3.35 -2.86
CA TYR A 43 12.77 -4.19 -3.69
C TYR A 43 14.15 -4.27 -3.04
N LEU A 44 14.65 -5.49 -2.79
CA LEU A 44 15.98 -5.70 -2.21
C LEU A 44 17.03 -6.00 -3.29
N ASP A 45 16.62 -6.69 -4.36
CA ASP A 45 17.45 -6.88 -5.55
C ASP A 45 17.85 -5.54 -6.17
N SER A 46 19.16 -5.31 -6.35
CA SER A 46 19.73 -4.11 -6.96
C SER A 46 19.53 -4.04 -8.48
N GLY A 47 19.15 -5.15 -9.12
CA GLY A 47 18.75 -5.18 -10.53
C GLY A 47 17.41 -4.49 -10.82
N SER A 48 16.55 -4.33 -9.81
CA SER A 48 15.31 -3.57 -9.96
C SER A 48 15.56 -2.07 -10.18
N LYS A 49 14.78 -1.46 -11.08
CA LYS A 49 14.80 0.00 -11.32
C LYS A 49 14.35 0.80 -10.09
N PHE A 50 13.52 0.21 -9.23
CA PHE A 50 12.92 0.88 -8.08
C PHE A 50 13.47 0.28 -6.79
N SER A 51 13.73 1.11 -5.79
CA SER A 51 14.02 0.69 -4.43
C SER A 51 12.74 0.47 -3.63
N LEU A 52 11.72 1.31 -3.88
CA LEU A 52 10.50 1.34 -3.10
C LEU A 52 9.31 1.82 -3.92
N VAL A 53 8.13 1.25 -3.66
CA VAL A 53 6.87 1.69 -4.25
C VAL A 53 5.82 1.84 -3.17
N TYR A 54 5.28 3.04 -3.01
CA TYR A 54 4.14 3.34 -2.17
C TYR A 54 2.88 3.37 -3.03
N ALA A 55 1.78 2.81 -2.55
CA ALA A 55 0.54 2.75 -3.32
C ALA A 55 -0.67 2.92 -2.40
N LEU A 56 -1.58 3.81 -2.76
CA LEU A 56 -2.91 3.85 -2.15
C LEU A 56 -3.79 2.86 -2.90
N GLN A 57 -4.16 1.78 -2.23
CA GLN A 57 -5.03 0.74 -2.76
C GLN A 57 -6.46 1.00 -2.31
N GLU A 58 -7.40 0.61 -3.15
CA GLU A 58 -8.84 0.63 -2.87
C GLU A 58 -9.43 -0.72 -3.27
N ALA A 59 -10.27 -1.29 -2.41
CA ALA A 59 -10.94 -2.56 -2.65
C ALA A 59 -12.41 -2.38 -2.98
N ASP A 60 -12.88 -3.13 -3.98
CA ASP A 60 -14.28 -3.35 -4.29
C ASP A 60 -14.66 -4.69 -3.67
N CYS A 61 -15.36 -4.62 -2.54
CA CYS A 61 -15.69 -5.80 -1.73
C CYS A 61 -16.80 -6.66 -2.35
N ASP A 62 -17.65 -6.07 -3.19
CA ASP A 62 -18.75 -6.77 -3.86
C ASP A 62 -18.24 -7.57 -5.07
N ASN A 63 -17.24 -7.03 -5.79
CA ASN A 63 -16.75 -7.61 -7.04
C ASN A 63 -15.39 -8.30 -6.91
N ASN A 64 -14.83 -8.38 -5.70
CA ASN A 64 -13.53 -8.98 -5.41
C ASN A 64 -12.40 -8.38 -6.28
N LYS A 65 -12.28 -7.05 -6.29
CA LYS A 65 -11.31 -6.31 -7.11
C LYS A 65 -10.51 -5.31 -6.29
N LEU A 66 -9.33 -4.96 -6.81
CA LEU A 66 -8.52 -3.87 -6.30
C LEU A 66 -8.27 -2.82 -7.38
N ARG A 67 -7.91 -1.61 -6.98
CA ARG A 67 -7.28 -0.63 -7.86
C ARG A 67 -6.28 0.23 -7.11
N TYR A 68 -5.31 0.74 -7.87
CA TYR A 68 -4.44 1.82 -7.40
C TYR A 68 -5.17 3.16 -7.56
N ARG A 69 -5.24 3.93 -6.48
CA ARG A 69 -5.72 5.32 -6.48
C ARG A 69 -4.59 6.32 -6.70
N SER A 70 -3.41 6.00 -6.20
CA SER A 70 -2.17 6.74 -6.41
C SER A 70 -0.98 5.82 -6.15
N GLN A 71 0.14 6.12 -6.79
CA GLN A 71 1.40 5.40 -6.61
C GLN A 71 2.57 6.38 -6.58
N THR A 72 3.56 6.09 -5.76
CA THR A 72 4.84 6.80 -5.72
C THR A 72 5.95 5.78 -5.84
N TRP A 73 6.89 6.00 -6.75
CA TRP A 73 8.05 5.15 -6.98
C TRP A 73 9.32 5.90 -6.59
N VAL A 74 10.16 5.25 -5.81
CA VAL A 74 11.53 5.68 -5.55
C VAL A 74 12.43 4.95 -6.54
N VAL A 75 12.91 5.69 -7.53
CA VAL A 75 13.75 5.20 -8.62
C VAL A 75 15.19 5.21 -8.14
N ARG A 76 15.87 4.06 -8.25
CA ARG A 76 17.29 3.96 -7.92
C ARG A 76 18.10 4.75 -8.92
N ASN A 77 18.96 5.63 -8.42
CA ASN A 77 19.92 6.33 -9.24
C ASN A 77 21.33 5.91 -8.78
N ASN A 78 22.11 5.28 -9.68
CA ASN A 78 23.41 4.70 -9.32
C ASN A 78 24.52 5.76 -9.14
N SER A 79 24.26 7.01 -9.51
CA SER A 79 25.27 8.08 -9.56
C SER A 79 24.83 9.39 -8.88
N GLU A 80 23.57 9.49 -8.44
CA GLU A 80 23.00 10.69 -7.81
C GLU A 80 21.98 10.28 -6.74
N GLU A 81 21.27 11.25 -6.16
CA GLU A 81 20.16 10.97 -5.24
C GLU A 81 19.00 10.24 -5.95
N ASP A 82 18.30 9.40 -5.19
CA ASP A 82 17.13 8.68 -5.68
C ASP A 82 16.04 9.64 -6.16
N GLN A 83 15.45 9.34 -7.32
CA GLN A 83 14.38 10.16 -7.89
C GLN A 83 13.01 9.68 -7.41
N ILE A 84 12.16 10.60 -6.99
CA ILE A 84 10.77 10.31 -6.61
C ILE A 84 9.83 10.63 -7.77
N LEU A 85 9.09 9.64 -8.24
CA LEU A 85 8.01 9.79 -9.23
C LEU A 85 6.67 9.54 -8.57
N THR A 86 5.69 10.41 -8.79
CA THR A 86 4.34 10.28 -8.23
C THR A 86 3.29 10.30 -9.33
N ASP A 87 2.37 9.34 -9.28
CA ASP A 87 1.19 9.26 -10.14
C ASP A 87 -0.06 9.26 -9.27
N THR A 88 -0.88 10.29 -9.45
CA THR A 88 -2.14 10.49 -8.74
C THR A 88 -3.36 10.06 -9.55
N SER A 89 -3.15 9.45 -10.73
CA SER A 89 -4.24 8.96 -11.56
C SER A 89 -4.85 7.68 -11.00
N VAL A 90 -6.18 7.67 -10.95
CA VAL A 90 -6.95 6.50 -10.53
C VAL A 90 -6.87 5.43 -11.61
N LYS A 91 -6.33 4.26 -11.26
CA LYS A 91 -6.22 3.13 -12.18
C LYS A 91 -7.54 2.37 -12.27
N ARG A 92 -7.69 1.60 -13.34
CA ARG A 92 -8.83 0.71 -13.53
C ARG A 92 -8.83 -0.39 -12.48
N TRP A 93 -10.02 -0.89 -12.16
CA TRP A 93 -10.20 -2.08 -11.36
C TRP A 93 -9.50 -3.27 -12.01
N ARG A 94 -8.81 -4.05 -11.19
CA ARG A 94 -8.07 -5.25 -11.58
C ARG A 94 -8.54 -6.43 -10.73
N ASN A 95 -8.57 -7.60 -11.36
CA ASN A 95 -8.83 -8.85 -10.65
C ASN A 95 -7.67 -9.16 -9.70
N LEU A 96 -7.97 -9.86 -8.60
CA LEU A 96 -6.94 -10.38 -7.71
C LEU A 96 -6.15 -11.48 -8.41
N LYS A 97 -4.85 -11.53 -8.18
CA LYS A 97 -4.01 -12.67 -8.57
C LYS A 97 -4.06 -13.73 -7.46
N SER A 98 -4.31 -14.99 -7.81
CA SER A 98 -4.33 -16.08 -6.82
C SER A 98 -2.95 -16.28 -6.19
N GLU A 99 -2.89 -16.54 -4.88
CA GLU A 99 -1.67 -16.70 -4.07
C GLU A 99 -0.85 -15.43 -3.86
N SER A 100 -1.51 -14.27 -3.87
CA SER A 100 -0.82 -12.98 -3.79
C SER A 100 -1.17 -12.18 -2.54
N PHE A 101 -0.25 -11.30 -2.17
CA PHE A 101 -0.47 -10.16 -1.27
C PHE A 101 -1.79 -9.42 -1.54
N GLU A 102 -2.30 -9.45 -2.77
CA GLU A 102 -3.53 -8.79 -3.18
C GLU A 102 -4.78 -9.44 -2.57
N GLU A 103 -4.79 -10.77 -2.39
CA GLU A 103 -5.90 -11.48 -1.72
C GLU A 103 -5.92 -11.16 -0.22
N ILE A 104 -4.75 -11.14 0.43
CA ILE A 104 -4.61 -10.77 1.83
C ILE A 104 -5.05 -9.31 2.04
N LEU A 105 -4.58 -8.41 1.18
CA LEU A 105 -4.94 -6.99 1.21
C LEU A 105 -6.44 -6.79 1.02
N HIS A 106 -7.04 -7.47 0.04
CA HIS A 106 -8.49 -7.35 -0.23
C HIS A 106 -9.29 -7.87 0.97
N MET A 107 -8.96 -9.07 1.46
CA MET A 107 -9.60 -9.65 2.64
C MET A 107 -9.48 -8.71 3.83
N PHE A 108 -8.28 -8.22 4.13
CA PHE A 108 -8.08 -7.25 5.20
C PHE A 108 -8.97 -6.02 5.02
N LEU A 109 -8.93 -5.38 3.85
CA LEU A 109 -9.72 -4.16 3.57
C LEU A 109 -11.23 -4.38 3.72
N CYS A 110 -11.73 -5.57 3.35
CA CYS A 110 -13.16 -5.86 3.33
C CYS A 110 -13.69 -6.48 4.62
N THR A 111 -12.83 -7.03 5.47
CA THR A 111 -13.24 -7.62 6.76
C THR A 111 -12.75 -6.85 7.98
N TYR A 112 -11.93 -5.81 7.80
CA TYR A 112 -11.41 -5.03 8.92
C TYR A 112 -12.55 -4.33 9.66
N VAL A 113 -12.70 -4.65 10.94
CA VAL A 113 -13.58 -3.96 11.88
C VAL A 113 -12.67 -3.19 12.82
N GLN A 114 -12.81 -1.86 12.84
CA GLN A 114 -12.09 -1.04 13.81
C GLN A 114 -12.54 -1.44 15.21
N GLU A 115 -11.60 -1.91 16.06
CA GLU A 115 -11.89 -2.10 17.47
C GLU A 115 -12.32 -0.74 18.04
N LYS A 116 -13.52 -0.70 18.62
CA LYS A 116 -13.92 0.46 19.41
C LYS A 116 -12.93 0.54 20.58
N GLU A 117 -12.14 1.60 20.65
CA GLU A 117 -11.44 1.91 21.89
C GLU A 117 -12.52 2.00 22.98
N ASN A 118 -12.52 1.05 23.91
CA ASN A 118 -13.33 1.15 25.10
C ASN A 118 -12.82 2.39 25.86
N GLU A 119 -13.64 3.44 25.91
CA GLU A 119 -13.42 4.64 26.73
C GLU A 119 -13.14 4.29 28.20
#